data_AF-A0A1F4VMJ9-F1
#
_entry.id   AF-A0A1F4VMJ9-F1
#
_cell.length_a   1.000
_cell.length_b   1.000
_cell.length_c   1.000
_cell.angle_alpha   90.00
_cell.angle_beta   90.00
_cell.angle_gamma   90.00
#
_symmetry.space_group_name_H-M   'P 1'
#
loop_
_entity.id
_entity.type
_entity.pdbx_description
1 polymer ?
#
loop_
_entity_poly.entity_id
_entity_poly.type
_entity_poly.pdbx_seq_one_letter_code
_entity_poly.pdbx_strand_id
1 'polypeptide(L)'
;MPKSIFTMMLIDALLWFYWIRELFNTRPETTESVLRFLLLLFFALGLALSFPFYFYFFKKAPDFTNLRLLYRRCLKWGFYLSFGTVFLFGLRAFHALTILNVVLFLVLYVAIFHQIRGRG
;
A
#
# COMPACT_ATOMS: atom_id res chain seq x y z
N MET A 1 2.62 -2.77 23.00
CA MET A 1 1.92 -2.58 21.71
C MET A 1 0.56 -3.27 21.76
N PRO A 2 -0.51 -2.68 21.22
CA PRO A 2 -1.80 -3.37 21.13
C PRO A 2 -1.67 -4.63 20.27
N LYS A 3 -2.25 -5.74 20.74
CA LYS A 3 -2.17 -7.08 20.10
C LYS A 3 -2.50 -7.03 18.60
N SER A 4 -3.43 -6.16 18.20
CA SER A 4 -3.85 -5.97 16.81
C SER A 4 -2.73 -5.48 15.89
N ILE A 5 -1.79 -4.67 16.37
CA ILE A 5 -0.70 -4.13 15.53
C ILE A 5 0.38 -5.19 15.32
N PHE A 6 0.66 -5.98 16.35
CA PHE A 6 1.59 -7.11 16.24
C PHE A 6 1.10 -8.14 15.21
N THR A 7 -0.21 -8.46 15.22
CA THR A 7 -0.80 -9.35 14.19
C THR A 7 -0.62 -8.79 12.78
N MET A 8 -0.80 -7.47 12.60
CA MET A 8 -0.60 -6.84 11.29
C MET A 8 0.85 -6.85 10.83
N MET A 9 1.81 -6.69 11.75
CA MET A 9 3.25 -6.82 11.43
C MET A 9 3.60 -8.24 10.99
N LEU A 10 3.02 -9.25 11.63
CA LEU A 10 3.22 -10.65 11.24
C LEU A 10 2.62 -10.92 9.85
N ILE A 11 1.40 -10.42 9.59
CA ILE A 11 0.77 -10.52 8.26
C ILE A 11 1.63 -9.81 7.20
N ASP A 12 2.16 -8.63 7.49
CA ASP A 12 3.04 -7.89 6.57
C ASP A 12 4.32 -8.69 6.27
N ALA A 13 4.97 -9.24 7.29
CA ALA A 13 6.15 -10.09 7.11
C ALA A 13 5.86 -11.32 6.24
N LEU A 14 4.70 -11.97 6.43
CA LEU A 14 4.27 -13.07 5.58
C LEU A 14 4.02 -12.62 4.14
N LEU A 15 3.37 -11.48 3.93
CA LEU A 15 3.13 -10.93 2.60
C LEU A 15 4.44 -10.63 1.87
N TRP A 16 5.42 -10.04 2.55
CA TRP A 16 6.76 -9.83 1.99
C TRP A 16 7.45 -11.15 1.67
N PHE A 17 7.37 -12.14 2.54
CA PHE A 17 7.92 -13.47 2.26
C PHE A 17 7.29 -14.10 1.01
N TYR A 18 5.96 -14.08 0.90
CA TYR A 18 5.26 -14.56 -0.28
C TYR A 18 5.65 -13.77 -1.54
N TRP A 19 5.81 -12.45 -1.42
CA TRP A 19 6.18 -11.60 -2.55
C TRP A 19 7.58 -11.88 -3.06
N ILE A 20 8.55 -11.99 -2.15
CA ILE A 20 9.93 -12.38 -2.47
C ILE A 20 9.94 -13.77 -3.10
N ARG A 21 9.16 -14.72 -2.56
CA ARG A 21 9.05 -16.06 -3.14
C ARG A 21 8.51 -16.02 -4.57
N GLU A 22 7.46 -15.25 -4.84
CA GLU A 22 6.92 -15.08 -6.19
C GLU A 22 7.93 -14.41 -7.13
N LEU A 23 8.70 -13.42 -6.63
CA LEU A 23 9.74 -12.74 -7.41
C LEU A 23 10.78 -13.72 -7.99
N PHE A 24 11.16 -14.74 -7.22
CA PHE A 24 12.20 -15.71 -7.65
C PHE A 24 11.65 -16.95 -8.36
N ASN A 25 10.42 -17.38 -8.04
CA ASN A 25 9.87 -18.64 -8.52
C ASN A 25 8.87 -18.50 -9.66
N THR A 26 8.34 -17.31 -9.90
CA THR A 26 7.25 -17.09 -10.87
C THR A 26 7.75 -16.26 -12.04
N ARG A 27 7.66 -16.82 -13.25
CA ARG A 27 7.95 -16.05 -14.47
C ARG A 27 6.75 -15.17 -14.85
N PRO A 28 6.97 -13.94 -15.32
CA PRO A 28 5.89 -13.03 -15.73
C PRO A 28 5.39 -13.37 -17.13
N GLU A 29 4.96 -14.62 -17.37
CA GLU A 29 4.53 -15.10 -18.69
C GLU A 29 3.04 -14.83 -18.96
N THR A 30 2.23 -14.68 -17.91
CA THR A 30 0.79 -14.46 -18.05
C THR A 30 0.33 -13.17 -17.38
N THR A 31 -0.74 -12.58 -17.91
CA THR A 31 -1.38 -11.40 -17.30
C THR A 31 -1.80 -11.68 -15.86
N GLU A 32 -2.27 -12.90 -15.58
CA GLU A 32 -2.65 -13.30 -14.22
C GLU A 32 -1.46 -13.31 -13.25
N SER A 33 -0.30 -13.81 -13.66
CA SER A 33 0.88 -13.85 -12.77
C SER A 33 1.37 -12.44 -12.45
N VAL A 34 1.37 -11.54 -13.43
CA VAL A 34 1.70 -10.12 -13.23
C VAL A 34 0.70 -9.43 -12.30
N LEU A 35 -0.61 -9.63 -12.52
CA LEU A 35 -1.63 -9.04 -11.66
C LEU A 35 -1.56 -9.55 -10.22
N ARG A 36 -1.36 -10.87 -10.03
CA ARG A 36 -1.18 -11.46 -8.70
C ARG A 36 0.03 -10.88 -7.99
N PHE A 37 1.15 -10.74 -8.70
CA PHE A 37 2.38 -10.14 -8.18
C PHE A 37 2.18 -8.68 -7.75
N LEU A 38 1.55 -7.86 -8.60
CA LEU A 38 1.25 -6.46 -8.30
C LEU A 38 0.27 -6.31 -7.14
N LEU A 39 -0.74 -7.16 -7.07
CA LEU A 39 -1.73 -7.15 -5.99
C LEU A 39 -1.07 -7.52 -4.66
N LEU A 40 -0.22 -8.54 -4.66
CA LEU A 40 0.53 -8.93 -3.46
C LEU A 40 1.47 -7.79 -3.01
N LEU A 41 2.17 -7.16 -3.96
CA LEU A 41 2.99 -5.97 -3.71
C LEU A 41 2.18 -4.82 -3.12
N PHE A 42 0.95 -4.60 -3.60
CA PHE A 42 0.06 -3.55 -3.12
C PHE A 42 -0.29 -3.71 -1.65
N PHE A 43 -0.61 -4.93 -1.21
CA PHE A 43 -0.90 -5.19 0.20
C PHE A 43 0.37 -5.13 1.07
N ALA A 44 1.48 -5.69 0.60
CA ALA A 44 2.75 -5.66 1.32
C ALA A 44 3.26 -4.22 1.51
N LEU A 45 3.31 -3.41 0.45
CA LEU A 45 3.69 -2.00 0.56
C LEU A 45 2.68 -1.19 1.36
N GLY A 46 1.39 -1.44 1.19
CA GLY A 46 0.34 -0.71 1.89
C GLY A 46 0.43 -0.86 3.41
N LEU A 47 0.68 -2.08 3.88
CA LEU A 47 0.90 -2.37 5.29
C LEU A 47 2.26 -1.86 5.76
N ALA A 48 3.34 -2.14 5.02
CA ALA A 48 4.68 -1.66 5.36
C ALA A 48 4.74 -0.14 5.53
N LEU A 49 4.17 0.63 4.60
CA LEU A 49 4.12 2.09 4.66
C LEU A 49 3.20 2.61 5.77
N SER A 50 2.21 1.82 6.21
CA SER A 50 1.34 2.21 7.32
C SER A 50 2.08 2.26 8.67
N PHE A 51 3.15 1.46 8.85
CA PHE A 51 3.90 1.43 10.11
C PHE A 51 4.69 2.72 10.37
N PRO A 52 5.50 3.27 9.44
CA PRO A 52 6.14 4.57 9.63
C PRO A 52 5.16 5.68 10.00
N PHE A 53 4.00 5.74 9.33
CA PHE A 53 2.95 6.70 9.68
C PHE A 53 2.43 6.45 11.10
N TYR A 54 2.14 5.20 11.44
CA TYR A 54 1.68 4.85 12.79
C TYR A 54 2.69 5.27 13.86
N PHE A 55 3.99 4.96 13.70
CA PHE A 55 5.01 5.35 14.66
C PHE A 55 5.16 6.88 14.78
N TYR A 56 5.10 7.59 13.66
CA TYR A 56 5.16 9.05 13.63
C TYR A 56 3.99 9.69 14.41
N PHE A 57 2.76 9.21 14.19
CA PHE A 57 1.59 9.74 14.87
C PHE A 57 1.45 9.23 16.30
N PHE A 58 1.87 8.00 16.60
CA PHE A 58 1.85 7.43 17.95
C PHE A 58 2.75 8.23 18.89
N LYS A 59 3.93 8.67 18.43
CA LYS A 59 4.82 9.54 19.22
C LYS A 59 4.21 10.91 19.56
N LYS A 60 3.23 11.36 18.79
CA LYS A 60 2.54 12.67 18.96
C LYS A 60 1.16 12.54 19.61
N ALA A 61 0.69 11.31 19.87
CA ALA A 61 -0.66 11.08 20.36
C ALA A 61 -0.72 11.27 21.89
N PRO A 62 -1.74 11.94 22.43
CA PRO A 62 -1.97 11.96 23.87
C PRO A 62 -2.35 10.56 24.38
N ASP A 63 -2.03 10.26 25.65
CA ASP A 63 -2.14 8.93 26.28
C ASP A 63 -3.52 8.27 26.16
N PHE A 64 -4.59 9.05 25.97
CA PHE A 64 -5.98 8.58 25.83
C PHE A 64 -6.45 8.36 24.39
N THR A 65 -5.55 8.41 23.40
CA THR A 65 -5.93 8.26 21.98
C THR A 65 -6.28 6.81 21.65
N ASN A 66 -7.41 6.59 20.98
CA ASN A 66 -7.81 5.26 20.51
C ASN A 66 -6.84 4.76 19.41
N LEU A 67 -5.89 3.90 19.81
CA LEU A 67 -4.83 3.37 18.95
C LEU A 67 -5.36 2.65 17.70
N ARG A 68 -6.54 2.03 17.78
CA ARG A 68 -7.14 1.32 16.64
C ARG A 68 -7.59 2.29 15.55
N LEU A 69 -8.14 3.44 15.96
CA LEU A 69 -8.59 4.49 15.04
C LEU A 69 -7.39 5.20 14.42
N LEU A 70 -6.35 5.43 15.22
CA LEU A 70 -5.08 5.98 14.75
C LEU A 70 -4.45 5.08 13.67
N TYR A 71 -4.38 3.76 13.93
CA TYR A 71 -3.85 2.80 12.96
C TYR A 71 -4.70 2.75 11.67
N ARG A 72 -6.03 2.74 11.77
CA ARG A 72 -6.91 2.83 10.59
C ARG A 72 -6.65 4.08 9.74
N ARG A 73 -6.38 5.22 10.37
CA ARG A 73 -6.02 6.45 9.65
C ARG A 73 -4.67 6.31 8.94
N CYS A 74 -3.69 5.69 9.59
CA CYS A 74 -2.37 5.44 9.00
C CYS A 74 -2.43 4.44 7.84
N LEU A 75 -3.27 3.41 7.95
CA LEU A 75 -3.53 2.44 6.88
C LEU A 75 -4.03 3.12 5.60
N LYS A 76 -4.98 4.07 5.71
CA LYS A 76 -5.48 4.82 4.55
C LYS A 76 -4.33 5.48 3.77
N TRP A 77 -3.39 6.11 4.48
CA TRP A 77 -2.23 6.77 3.87
C TRP A 77 -1.21 5.78 3.31
N GLY A 78 -0.96 4.67 4.00
CA GLY A 78 -0.08 3.60 3.51
C GLY A 78 -0.58 2.99 2.20
N PHE A 79 -1.86 2.62 2.15
CA PHE A 79 -2.49 2.09 0.94
C PHE A 79 -2.60 3.12 -0.19
N TYR A 80 -2.80 4.40 0.12
CA TYR A 80 -2.76 5.46 -0.88
C TYR A 80 -1.39 5.56 -1.56
N LEU A 81 -0.30 5.58 -0.79
CA LEU A 81 1.05 5.60 -1.36
C LEU A 81 1.37 4.32 -2.13
N SER A 82 0.95 3.17 -1.61
CA SER A 82 1.09 1.88 -2.29
C SER A 82 0.34 1.83 -3.62
N PHE A 83 -0.87 2.39 -3.68
CA PHE A 83 -1.61 2.54 -4.95
C PHE A 83 -0.79 3.34 -5.95
N GLY A 84 -0.20 4.44 -5.50
CA GLY A 84 0.74 5.28 -6.25
C GLY A 84 1.82 4.47 -6.97
N THR A 85 2.58 3.70 -6.19
CA THR A 85 3.74 2.95 -6.67
C THR A 85 3.34 1.75 -7.52
N VAL A 86 2.37 0.94 -7.07
CA VAL A 86 1.95 -0.28 -7.78
C VAL A 86 1.28 0.05 -9.10
N PHE A 87 0.49 1.12 -9.18
CA PHE A 87 -0.14 1.51 -10.44
C PHE A 87 0.90 1.91 -11.49
N LEU A 88 1.93 2.66 -11.10
CA LEU A 88 3.04 3.00 -12.00
C LEU A 88 3.80 1.75 -12.47
N PHE A 89 4.04 0.79 -11.57
CA PHE A 89 4.63 -0.50 -11.96
C PHE A 89 3.72 -1.29 -12.90
N GLY A 90 2.40 -1.27 -12.67
CA GLY A 90 1.42 -1.90 -13.56
C GLY A 90 1.42 -1.28 -14.96
N LEU A 91 1.38 0.06 -15.05
CA LEU A 91 1.48 0.75 -16.34
C LEU A 91 2.74 0.35 -17.11
N ARG A 92 3.87 0.22 -16.40
CA ARG A 92 5.13 -0.24 -17.01
C ARG A 92 5.05 -1.70 -17.45
N ALA A 93 4.51 -2.59 -16.61
CA ALA A 93 4.42 -4.02 -16.88
C ALA A 93 3.57 -4.35 -18.11
N PHE A 94 2.51 -3.57 -18.36
CA PHE A 94 1.62 -3.75 -19.51
C PHE A 94 2.01 -2.92 -20.73
N HIS A 95 3.22 -2.32 -20.74
CA HIS A 95 3.65 -1.38 -21.79
C HIS A 95 2.66 -0.23 -22.06
N ALA A 96 1.84 0.11 -21.05
CA ALA A 96 0.82 1.15 -21.10
C ALA A 96 1.36 2.50 -20.56
N LEU A 97 2.68 2.64 -20.42
CA LEU A 97 3.32 3.84 -19.91
C LEU A 97 3.39 4.90 -21.03
N THR A 98 2.27 5.58 -21.24
CA THR A 98 2.14 6.72 -22.16
C THR A 98 1.95 8.00 -21.36
N ILE A 99 2.29 9.15 -21.96
CA ILE A 99 2.09 10.47 -21.34
C ILE A 99 0.62 10.65 -20.93
N LEU A 100 -0.32 10.25 -21.80
CA LEU A 100 -1.76 10.32 -21.53
C LEU A 100 -2.14 9.50 -20.29
N ASN A 101 -1.69 8.25 -20.19
CA ASN A 101 -2.01 7.38 -19.06
C ASN A 101 -1.41 7.89 -17.75
N VAL A 102 -0.22 8.49 -17.80
CA VAL A 102 0.40 9.13 -16.64
C VAL A 102 -0.40 10.36 -16.19
N VAL A 103 -0.87 11.21 -17.11
CA VAL A 103 -1.70 12.37 -16.78
C VAL A 103 -3.03 11.92 -16.18
N LEU A 104 -3.72 10.96 -16.79
CA LEU A 104 -4.97 10.41 -16.27
C LEU A 104 -4.77 9.79 -14.89
N PHE A 105 -3.66 9.08 -14.69
CA PHE A 105 -3.30 8.54 -13.39
C PHE A 105 -3.06 9.63 -12.35
N LEU A 106 -2.34 10.70 -12.67
CA LEU A 106 -2.13 11.82 -11.74
C LEU A 106 -3.46 12.47 -11.33
N VAL A 107 -4.38 12.67 -12.29
CA VAL A 107 -5.72 13.20 -12.00
C VAL A 107 -6.47 12.26 -11.05
N LEU A 108 -6.47 10.96 -11.32
CA LEU A 108 -7.07 9.95 -10.45
C LEU A 108 -6.42 9.94 -9.05
N TYR A 109 -5.10 10.01 -9.00
CA TYR A 109 -4.31 9.99 -7.77
C TYR A 109 -4.60 11.21 -6.88
N VAL A 110 -4.78 12.39 -7.49
CA VAL A 110 -5.21 13.61 -6.78
C VAL A 110 -6.68 13.54 -6.35
N ALA A 111 -7.57 12.99 -7.19
CA ALA A 111 -8.97 12.81 -6.82
C ALA A 111 -9.12 11.88 -5.60
N ILE A 112 -8.40 10.76 -5.59
CA ILE A 112 -8.35 9.83 -4.45
C ILE A 112 -7.80 10.54 -3.20
N PHE A 113 -6.75 11.36 -3.33
CA PHE A 113 -6.20 12.15 -2.22
C PHE A 113 -7.28 13.04 -1.58
N HIS A 114 -8.03 13.79 -2.38
CA HIS A 114 -9.11 14.64 -1.88
C HIS A 114 -10.19 13.83 -1.16
N GLN A 115 -10.57 12.68 -1.72
CA GLN A 115 -11.58 11.80 -1.09
C GLN A 115 -11.10 11.21 0.24
N ILE A 116 -9.83 10.80 0.32
CA ILE A 116 -9.23 10.25 1.54
C ILE A 116 -9.07 11.34 2.61
N ARG A 117 -8.64 12.54 2.20
CA ARG A 117 -8.46 13.70 3.11
C ARG A 117 -9.78 14.19 3.70
N GLY A 118 -10.87 14.18 2.92
CA GLY A 118 -12.19 14.63 3.34
C GLY A 118 -12.95 13.65 4.26
N ARG A 119 -12.56 12.36 4.29
CA ARG A 119 -13.18 11.32 5.14
C ARG A 119 -12.40 11.06 6.43
N GLY A 120 -11.88 12.12 7.03
CA GLY A 120 -11.06 12.14 8.24
C GLY A 120 -11.88 12.15 9.51
#